data_AF-A0A1H3AJS7-F1
#
_entry.id   AF-A0A1H3AJS7-F1
#
_cell.length_a   1.000
_cell.length_b   1.000
_cell.length_c   1.000
_cell.angle_alpha   90.00
_cell.angle_beta   90.00
_cell.angle_gamma   90.00
#
_symmetry.space_group_name_H-M   'P 1'
#
loop_
_entity.id
_entity.type
_entity.pdbx_description
1 polymer ?
#
loop_
_entity_poly.entity_id
_entity_poly.type
_entity_poly.pdbx_seq_one_letter_code
_entity_poly.pdbx_strand_id
1 'polypeptide(L)'
;MPASSNTGKLVAANTLVRAVQSLFRGLRVRVLMDSWYMRQHVISTMLNRGFDVIGQVRRDTRLYDVPAPRLESQRGRSRKYGEKLTPEQA
;
A
#
# COMPACT_ATOMS: atom_id res chain seq x y z
N MET A 1 -6.07 -20.84 -19.27
CA MET A 1 -5.79 -19.38 -19.39
C MET A 1 -6.15 -18.73 -18.06
N PRO A 2 -5.24 -18.06 -17.32
CA PRO A 2 -5.67 -17.35 -16.13
C PRO A 2 -6.57 -16.20 -16.58
N ALA A 3 -7.82 -16.22 -16.13
CA ALA A 3 -8.80 -15.18 -16.39
C ALA A 3 -8.22 -13.81 -16.01
N SER A 4 -8.43 -12.83 -16.88
CA SER A 4 -7.89 -11.47 -16.85
C SER A 4 -8.38 -10.65 -15.64
N SER A 5 -7.97 -11.04 -14.44
CA SER A 5 -8.23 -10.31 -13.21
C SER A 5 -7.02 -9.44 -12.86
N ASN A 6 -7.28 -8.18 -12.51
CA ASN A 6 -6.28 -7.22 -12.03
C ASN A 6 -5.46 -7.78 -10.85
N THR A 7 -5.99 -8.75 -10.09
CA THR A 7 -5.27 -9.48 -9.04
C THR A 7 -4.00 -10.14 -9.56
N GLY A 8 -4.01 -10.68 -10.78
CA GLY A 8 -2.85 -11.34 -11.38
C GLY A 8 -1.64 -10.42 -11.52
N LYS A 9 -1.86 -9.13 -11.82
CA LYS A 9 -0.78 -8.14 -11.92
C LYS A 9 -0.15 -7.81 -10.56
N LEU A 10 -0.95 -7.72 -9.50
CA LEU A 10 -0.45 -7.48 -8.14
C LEU A 10 0.36 -8.69 -7.64
N VAL A 11 -0.15 -9.90 -7.90
CA VAL A 11 0.56 -11.14 -7.58
C VAL A 11 1.87 -11.22 -8.36
N ALA A 12 1.86 -10.94 -9.66
CA ALA A 12 3.05 -10.95 -10.49
C ALA A 12 4.12 -9.98 -9.99
N ALA A 13 3.75 -8.73 -9.68
CA ALA A 13 4.68 -7.73 -9.14
C ALA A 13 5.34 -8.20 -7.83
N ASN A 14 4.54 -8.72 -6.91
CA ASN A 14 5.05 -9.24 -5.64
C ASN A 14 5.97 -10.45 -5.82
N THR A 15 5.63 -11.35 -6.75
CA THR A 15 6.46 -12.53 -7.07
C THR A 15 7.80 -12.12 -7.67
N LEU A 16 7.81 -11.17 -8.60
CA LEU A 16 9.04 -10.68 -9.22
C LEU A 16 9.95 -10.02 -8.18
N VAL A 17 9.42 -9.15 -7.32
CA VAL A 17 10.21 -8.54 -6.24
C VAL A 17 10.78 -9.59 -5.30
N ARG A 18 9.97 -10.60 -4.92
CA ARG A 18 10.45 -11.70 -4.06
C ARG A 18 11.60 -12.47 -4.71
N ALA A 19 11.54 -12.71 -6.01
CA ALA A 19 12.58 -13.45 -6.74
C ALA A 19 13.93 -12.73 -6.73
N VAL A 20 13.92 -11.39 -6.79
CA VAL A 20 15.16 -10.59 -6.84
C VAL A 20 15.60 -10.02 -5.49
N GLN A 21 14.77 -10.14 -4.43
CA GLN A 21 15.05 -9.51 -3.14
C GLN A 21 16.41 -9.87 -2.53
N SER A 22 16.85 -11.12 -2.68
CA SER A 22 18.12 -11.58 -2.12
C SER A 22 19.34 -10.83 -2.67
N LEU A 23 19.23 -10.30 -3.89
CA LEU A 23 20.29 -9.53 -4.54
C LEU A 23 20.51 -8.16 -3.90
N PHE A 24 19.56 -7.68 -3.11
CA PHE A 24 19.60 -6.35 -2.49
C PHE A 24 19.93 -6.38 -0.99
N ARG A 25 20.41 -7.50 -0.45
CA ARG A 25 20.77 -7.59 0.97
C ARG A 25 21.85 -6.56 1.33
N GLY A 26 21.62 -5.84 2.42
CA GLY A 26 22.53 -4.78 2.89
C GLY A 26 22.43 -3.45 2.15
N LEU A 27 21.56 -3.35 1.13
CA LEU A 27 21.33 -2.10 0.40
C LEU A 27 20.03 -1.44 0.86
N ARG A 28 20.00 -0.10 0.83
CA ARG A 28 18.76 0.66 0.94
C ARG A 28 18.06 0.66 -0.42
N VAL A 29 16.95 -0.08 -0.52
CA VAL A 29 16.19 -0.20 -1.76
C VAL A 29 15.01 0.75 -1.75
N ARG A 30 14.78 1.41 -2.89
CA ARG A 30 13.60 2.23 -3.14
C ARG A 30 12.89 1.75 -4.40
N VAL A 31 11.62 1.39 -4.25
CA VAL A 31 10.76 0.92 -5.34
C VAL A 31 10.00 2.11 -5.90
N LEU A 32 10.27 2.43 -7.17
CA LEU A 32 9.45 3.37 -7.94
C LEU A 32 8.36 2.59 -8.67
N MET A 33 7.10 2.97 -8.47
CA MET A 33 5.97 2.31 -9.10
C MET A 33 4.97 3.32 -9.66
N ASP A 34 4.30 2.94 -10.73
CA ASP A 34 3.22 3.74 -11.29
C ASP A 34 1.98 3.74 -10.37
N SER A 35 1.07 4.67 -10.63
CA SER A 35 -0.10 4.91 -9.80
C SER A 35 -1.08 3.74 -9.73
N TRP A 36 -1.04 2.82 -10.69
CA TRP A 36 -1.87 1.62 -10.69
C TRP A 36 -1.44 0.63 -9.60
N TYR A 37 -0.14 0.53 -9.31
CA TYR A 37 0.42 -0.33 -8.26
C TYR A 37 0.45 0.32 -6.87
N MET A 38 0.11 1.61 -6.73
CA MET A 38 -0.04 2.32 -5.45
C MET A 38 -1.28 1.85 -4.67
N ARG A 39 -1.35 0.55 -4.40
CA ARG A 39 -2.38 -0.17 -3.68
C ARG A 39 -1.81 -0.67 -2.36
N GLN A 40 -2.62 -0.63 -1.29
CA GLN A 40 -2.22 -1.06 0.04
C GLN A 40 -1.47 -2.40 0.04
N HIS A 41 -1.98 -3.41 -0.66
CA HIS A 41 -1.35 -4.74 -0.68
C HIS A 41 0.10 -4.71 -1.19
N VAL A 42 0.38 -3.97 -2.26
CA VAL A 42 1.74 -3.89 -2.84
C VAL A 42 2.63 -3.04 -1.94
N ILE A 43 2.15 -1.86 -1.51
CA ILE A 43 2.90 -0.94 -0.64
C ILE A 43 3.29 -1.65 0.66
N SER A 44 2.34 -2.26 1.38
CA SER A 44 2.61 -3.01 2.60
C SER A 44 3.59 -4.16 2.37
N THR A 45 3.52 -4.85 1.23
CA THR A 45 4.47 -5.92 0.91
C THR A 45 5.89 -5.39 0.74
N MET A 46 6.08 -4.22 0.10
CA MET A 46 7.40 -3.60 -0.05
C MET A 46 7.94 -3.09 1.29
N LEU A 47 7.10 -2.40 2.06
CA LEU A 47 7.49 -1.87 3.38
C LEU A 47 7.88 -3.01 4.34
N ASN A 48 7.12 -4.11 4.36
CA ASN A 48 7.44 -5.28 5.18
C ASN A 48 8.76 -5.97 4.78
N ARG A 49 9.26 -5.71 3.57
CA ARG A 49 10.58 -6.18 3.09
C ARG A 49 11.72 -5.20 3.45
N GLY A 50 11.41 -4.08 4.10
CA GLY A 50 12.36 -3.02 4.42
C GLY A 50 12.68 -2.09 3.25
N PHE A 51 11.84 -2.06 2.22
CA PHE A 51 12.04 -1.20 1.06
C PHE A 51 11.25 0.11 1.20
N ASP A 52 11.84 1.21 0.73
CA ASP A 52 11.12 2.48 0.55
C ASP A 52 10.24 2.40 -0.70
N VAL A 53 9.10 3.09 -0.72
CA VAL A 53 8.20 3.15 -1.89
C VAL A 53 7.99 4.59 -2.32
N ILE A 54 8.15 4.84 -3.63
CA ILE A 54 7.72 6.07 -4.29
C ILE A 54 6.75 5.71 -5.40
N GLY A 55 5.65 6.45 -5.48
CA GLY A 55 4.75 6.36 -6.61
C GLY A 55 3.72 7.47 -6.55
N GLN A 56 2.99 7.64 -7.64
CA GLN A 56 1.94 8.65 -7.72
C GLN A 56 0.64 8.11 -7.15
N VAL A 57 0.00 8.86 -6.26
CA VAL A 57 -1.36 8.54 -5.81
C VAL A 57 -2.34 8.82 -6.94
N ARG A 58 -3.25 7.90 -7.23
CA ARG A 58 -4.32 8.13 -8.21
C ARG A 58 -5.30 9.18 -7.68
N ARG A 59 -5.80 10.04 -8.58
CA ARG A 59 -6.77 11.10 -8.25
C ARG A 59 -8.08 10.56 -7.66
N ASP A 60 -8.46 9.33 -7.99
CA ASP A 60 -9.67 8.67 -7.48
C ASP A 60 -9.44 7.87 -6.18
N THR A 61 -8.22 7.82 -5.65
CA THR A 61 -7.93 7.20 -4.36
C THR A 61 -8.50 8.05 -3.24
N ARG A 62 -9.38 7.47 -2.42
CA ARG A 62 -9.85 8.12 -1.19
C ARG A 62 -8.76 8.08 -0.14
N LEU A 63 -8.31 9.25 0.28
CA LEU A 63 -7.35 9.42 1.37
C LEU A 63 -8.09 9.71 2.67
N TYR A 64 -7.58 9.13 3.75
CA TYR A 64 -8.12 9.27 5.09
C TYR A 64 -6.97 9.42 6.07
N ASP A 65 -7.21 10.15 7.15
CA ASP A 65 -6.30 10.17 8.29
C ASP A 65 -6.24 8.82 8.99
N VAL A 66 -5.24 8.67 9.85
CA VAL A 66 -5.14 7.54 10.78
C VAL A 66 -6.34 7.59 11.72
N PRO A 67 -7.10 6.48 11.91
CA PRO A 67 -8.23 6.48 12.84
C PRO A 67 -7.76 6.79 14.26
N ALA A 68 -8.57 7.57 14.99
CA ALA A 68 -8.33 7.84 16.40
C ALA A 68 -8.20 6.53 17.20
N PRO A 69 -7.37 6.51 18.27
CA PRO A 69 -7.23 5.34 19.12
C PRO A 69 -8.57 4.88 19.69
N ARG A 70 -8.70 3.58 19.90
CA ARG A 70 -9.90 3.00 20.52
C ARG A 70 -9.99 3.47 21.97
N LEU A 71 -11.17 3.91 22.40
CA LEU A 71 -11.44 4.21 23.81
C LEU A 71 -11.85 2.92 24.55
N GLU A 72 -11.42 2.77 25.80
CA GLU A 72 -11.72 1.57 26.61
C GLU A 72 -13.23 1.33 26.79
N SER A 73 -14.01 2.39 26.95
CA SER A 73 -15.47 2.33 27.08
C SER A 73 -16.23 2.16 25.76
N GLN A 74 -15.53 2.09 24.62
CA GLN A 74 -16.17 2.07 23.31
C GLN A 74 -16.82 0.71 23.03
N ARG A 75 -18.13 0.73 22.76
CA ARG A 75 -18.88 -0.43 22.23
C ARG A 75 -18.71 -0.55 20.71
N GLY A 76 -18.63 -1.78 20.20
CA GLY A 76 -18.56 -2.07 18.77
C GLY A 76 -17.15 -2.02 18.17
N ARG A 77 -17.05 -2.20 16.84
CA ARG A 77 -15.77 -2.28 16.10
C ARG A 77 -15.11 -0.91 16.00
N SER A 78 -13.79 -0.84 16.18
CA SER A 78 -13.02 0.38 15.95
C SER A 78 -13.15 0.85 14.49
N ARG A 79 -13.07 2.16 14.28
CA ARG A 79 -13.05 2.73 12.92
C ARG A 79 -11.82 2.22 12.17
N LYS A 80 -12.00 1.93 10.88
CA LYS A 80 -10.90 1.54 9.99
C LYS A 80 -10.12 2.75 9.46
N TYR A 81 -10.79 3.89 9.35
CA TYR A 81 -10.26 5.12 8.76
C TYR A 81 -10.57 6.30 9.68
N GLY A 82 -9.69 7.30 9.69
CA GLY A 82 -9.94 8.62 10.28
C GLY A 82 -10.81 9.48 9.38
N GLU A 83 -10.67 10.80 9.51
CA GLU A 83 -11.42 11.74 8.68
C GLU A 83 -10.95 11.69 7.23
N LYS A 84 -11.88 11.93 6.31
CA LYS A 84 -11.58 11.91 4.87
C LYS A 84 -10.85 13.20 4.49
N LEU A 85 -9.68 13.06 3.87
CA LEU A 85 -8.94 14.19 3.32
C LEU A 85 -9.66 14.72 2.07
N THR A 86 -9.89 16.03 2.03
CA THR A 86 -10.45 16.73 0.87
C THR A 86 -9.34 17.49 0.12
N PRO A 87 -9.52 17.80 -1.17
CA PRO A 87 -8.52 18.55 -1.94
C PRO A 87 -8.12 19.88 -1.32
N GLU A 88 -9.01 20.51 -0.54
CA GLU A 88 -8.77 21.78 0.15
C GLU A 88 -7.83 21.63 1.37
N GLN A 89 -7.57 20.40 1.80
CA GLN A 89 -6.74 20.05 2.95
C GLN A 89 -5.39 19.40 2.55
N ALA A 90 -5.17 19.14 1.27
CA ALA A 90 -4.00 18.44 0.72
C ALA A 90 -3.03 19.40 0.02
#